data_AF-A0A4P9X0D5-F1
#
_entry.id   AF-A0A4P9X0D5-F1
#
_cell.length_a   1.000
_cell.length_b   1.000
_cell.length_c   1.000
_cell.angle_alpha   90.00
_cell.angle_beta   90.00
_cell.angle_gamma   90.00
#
_symmetry.space_group_name_H-M   'P 1'
#
loop_
_entity.id
_entity.type
_entity.pdbx_description
1 polymer ?
#
loop_
_entity_poly.entity_id
_entity_poly.type
_entity_poly.pdbx_seq_one_letter_code
_entity_poly.pdbx_strand_id
1 'polypeptide(L)'
;MSIGNPHDTLAVFGRQVPRWKVGYYVLGMYAGIYGMAKLYGSFQSAPARVFESPEQEQFVRRYVEFAEGESKKPLQVRRDFQG
;
A
#
# COMPACT_ATOMS: atom_id res chain seq x y z
N MET A 1 -2.31 -39.42 23.55
CA MET A 1 -2.52 -37.97 23.51
C MET A 1 -4.00 -37.71 23.36
N SER A 2 -4.69 -37.27 24.42
CA SER A 2 -6.07 -36.79 24.27
C SER A 2 -6.02 -35.55 23.38
N ILE A 3 -6.67 -35.61 22.22
CA ILE A 3 -6.99 -34.42 21.43
C ILE A 3 -7.96 -33.64 22.32
N GLY A 4 -7.40 -32.70 23.09
CA GLY A 4 -8.11 -31.95 24.13
C GLY A 4 -9.38 -31.30 23.60
N ASN A 5 -10.37 -31.17 24.48
CA ASN A 5 -11.71 -30.71 24.13
C ASN A 5 -11.62 -29.36 23.41
N PRO A 6 -12.26 -29.18 22.24
CA PRO A 6 -12.21 -27.91 21.49
C PRO A 6 -12.73 -26.71 22.28
N HIS A 7 -13.54 -26.94 23.31
CA HIS A 7 -14.04 -25.92 24.23
C HIS A 7 -13.06 -25.54 25.34
N ASP A 8 -11.96 -26.29 25.52
CA ASP A 8 -10.93 -25.91 26.48
C ASP A 8 -10.33 -24.57 26.09
N THR A 9 -10.03 -23.76 27.10
CA THR A 9 -9.43 -22.44 26.93
C THR A 9 -7.91 -22.52 27.03
N LEU A 10 -7.24 -21.78 26.16
CA LEU A 10 -5.81 -21.53 26.22
C LEU A 10 -5.60 -20.08 26.67
N ALA A 11 -4.63 -19.86 27.56
CA ALA A 11 -4.21 -18.51 27.91
C ALA A 11 -3.32 -17.97 26.79
N VAL A 12 -3.84 -17.02 26.01
CA VAL A 12 -3.12 -16.32 24.94
C VAL A 12 -3.06 -14.85 25.32
N PHE A 13 -1.86 -14.31 25.55
CA PHE A 13 -1.64 -12.93 26.04
C PHE A 13 -2.47 -12.57 27.29
N GLY A 14 -2.55 -13.48 28.26
CA GLY A 14 -3.30 -13.29 29.51
C GLY A 14 -4.83 -13.39 29.36
N ARG A 15 -5.36 -13.60 28.14
CA ARG A 15 -6.78 -13.81 27.89
C ARG A 15 -7.07 -15.29 27.66
N GLN A 16 -8.14 -15.79 28.25
CA GLN A 16 -8.61 -17.15 27.98
C GLN A 16 -9.35 -17.20 26.64
N VAL A 17 -8.81 -17.97 25.70
CA VAL A 17 -9.33 -18.11 24.33
C VAL A 17 -9.65 -19.58 24.08
N PRO A 18 -10.88 -19.92 23.64
CA PRO A 18 -11.23 -21.27 23.23
C PRO A 18 -10.29 -21.78 22.13
N ARG A 19 -9.84 -23.04 22.23
CA ARG A 19 -8.85 -23.63 21.31
C ARG A 19 -9.20 -23.47 19.84
N TRP A 20 -10.47 -23.65 19.48
CA TRP A 20 -10.92 -23.50 18.10
C TRP A 20 -10.78 -22.07 17.55
N LYS A 21 -10.78 -21.05 18.41
CA LYS A 21 -10.61 -19.64 18.00
C LYS A 21 -9.16 -19.28 17.73
N VAL A 22 -8.19 -20.00 18.30
CA VAL A 22 -6.76 -19.67 18.20
C VAL A 22 -6.30 -19.65 16.75
N GLY A 23 -6.75 -20.60 15.93
CA GLY A 23 -6.42 -20.63 14.50
C GLY A 23 -6.88 -19.38 13.75
N TYR A 24 -8.07 -18.86 14.05
CA TYR A 24 -8.58 -17.63 13.43
C TYR A 24 -7.78 -16.39 13.84
N TYR A 25 -7.32 -16.33 15.10
CA TYR A 25 -6.45 -15.23 15.54
C TYR A 25 -5.11 -15.23 14.80
N VAL A 26 -4.50 -16.42 14.63
CA VAL A 26 -3.25 -16.56 13.88
C VAL A 26 -3.45 -16.14 12.43
N LEU A 27 -4.50 -16.64 11.77
CA LEU A 27 -4.81 -16.28 10.38
C LEU A 27 -5.07 -14.77 10.23
N GLY A 28 -5.84 -14.18 11.14
CA GLY A 28 -6.13 -12.75 11.15
C GLY A 28 -4.88 -11.89 11.32
N MET A 29 -3.94 -12.32 12.16
CA MET A 29 -2.66 -11.62 12.35
C MET A 29 -1.82 -11.62 11.06
N TYR A 30 -1.67 -12.77 10.41
CA TYR A 30 -0.92 -12.86 9.15
C TYR A 30 -1.59 -12.06 8.03
N ALA A 31 -2.91 -12.12 7.92
CA ALA A 31 -3.65 -11.33 6.93
C ALA A 31 -3.49 -9.82 7.17
N GLY A 32 -3.52 -9.38 8.44
CA GLY A 32 -3.30 -7.98 8.81
C GLY A 32 -1.90 -7.49 8.48
N ILE A 33 -0.86 -8.27 8.83
CA ILE A 33 0.54 -7.93 8.52
C ILE A 33 0.75 -7.86 7.00
N TYR A 34 0.23 -8.84 6.25
CA TYR A 34 0.32 -8.85 4.80
C TYR A 34 -0.39 -7.65 4.16
N GLY A 35 -1.60 -7.33 4.64
CA GLY A 35 -2.36 -6.18 4.19
C GLY A 35 -1.60 -4.86 4.43
N MET A 36 -1.04 -4.68 5.62
CA MET A 36 -0.21 -3.51 5.93
C MET A 36 1.06 -3.44 5.08
N ALA A 37 1.77 -4.56 4.89
CA ALA A 37 2.97 -4.58 4.06
C ALA A 37 2.68 -4.18 2.61
N LYS A 38 1.56 -4.66 2.05
CA LYS A 38 1.12 -4.31 0.70
C LYS A 38 0.72 -2.84 0.58
N LEU A 39 -0.01 -2.32 1.57
CA LEU A 39 -0.36 -0.90 1.63
C LEU A 39 0.90 -0.03 1.76
N TYR A 40 1.84 -0.40 2.61
CA TYR A 40 3.08 0.33 2.79
C TYR A 40 3.88 0.46 1.48
N GLY A 41 3.96 -0.61 0.69
CA GLY A 41 4.57 -0.56 -0.65
C GLY A 41 3.86 0.41 -1.61
N SER A 42 2.54 0.57 -1.50
CA SER A 42 1.79 1.54 -2.33
C SER A 42 2.00 3.00 -1.91
N PHE A 43 2.45 3.24 -0.68
CA PHE A 43 2.78 4.58 -0.18
C PHE A 43 4.26 4.94 -0.36
N GLN A 44 5.10 4.01 -0.80
CA GLN A 44 6.48 4.34 -1.17
C GLN A 44 6.48 5.14 -2.47
N SER A 45 6.91 6.39 -2.38
CA SER A 45 7.15 7.25 -3.53
C SER A 45 8.02 6.52 -4.55
N ALA A 46 7.65 6.59 -5.82
CA ALA A 46 8.41 5.99 -6.90
C ALA A 46 9.89 6.40 -6.81
N PRO A 47 10.85 5.49 -7.08
CA PRO A 47 12.26 5.82 -7.02
C PRO A 47 12.57 7.02 -7.91
N ALA A 48 13.45 7.90 -7.44
CA ALA A 48 13.87 9.08 -8.19
C ALA A 48 14.35 8.66 -9.58
N ARG A 49 13.70 9.18 -10.63
CA ARG A 49 14.10 8.91 -12.01
C ARG A 49 15.48 9.54 -12.24
N VAL A 50 16.46 8.71 -12.58
CA VAL A 50 17.76 9.18 -13.06
C VAL A 50 17.58 9.56 -14.52
N PHE A 51 17.80 10.84 -14.85
CA PHE A 51 17.77 11.31 -16.23
C PHE A 51 19.15 11.09 -16.87
N GLU A 52 19.18 10.57 -18.09
CA GLU A 52 20.43 10.28 -18.80
C GLU A 52 21.06 11.54 -19.41
N SER A 53 20.28 12.62 -19.56
CA SER A 53 20.74 13.89 -20.10
C SER A 53 20.03 15.09 -19.46
N PRO A 54 20.70 16.26 -19.37
CA PRO A 54 20.10 17.50 -18.86
C PRO A 54 18.95 18.02 -19.75
N GLU A 55 18.95 17.68 -21.04
CA GLU A 55 17.86 18.04 -21.96
C GLU A 55 16.57 17.28 -21.66
N GLN A 56 16.67 15.98 -21.34
CA GLN A 56 15.53 15.19 -20.89
C GLN A 56 14.95 15.73 -19.57
N GLU A 57 15.82 16.12 -18.63
CA GLU A 57 15.39 16.70 -17.36
C GLU A 57 14.58 17.99 -17.58
N GLN A 58 15.05 18.89 -18.45
CA GLN A 58 14.35 20.13 -18.78
C GLN A 58 13.02 19.89 -19.51
N PHE A 59 12.96 18.90 -20.40
CA PHE A 59 11.71 18.54 -21.07
C PHE A 59 10.68 17.98 -20.08
N VAL A 60 11.10 17.04 -19.23
CA VAL A 60 10.22 16.43 -18.22
C VAL A 60 9.73 17.48 -17.23
N ARG A 61 10.60 18.40 -16.82
CA ARG A 61 10.21 19.52 -15.93
C ARG A 61 9.15 20.41 -16.57
N ARG A 62 9.34 20.83 -17.83
CA ARG A 62 8.34 21.62 -18.57
C ARG A 62 7.02 20.89 -18.73
N TYR A 63 7.06 19.59 -19.03
CA TYR A 63 5.87 18.76 -19.14
C TYR A 63 5.12 18.64 -17.80
N VAL A 64 5.84 18.43 -16.69
CA VAL A 64 5.23 18.32 -15.36
C VAL A 64 4.56 19.62 -14.94
N GLU A 65 5.21 20.77 -15.14
CA GLU A 65 4.64 22.08 -14.85
C GLU A 65 3.37 22.34 -15.67
N PHE A 66 3.39 21.98 -16.96
CA PHE A 66 2.20 22.07 -17.81
C PHE A 66 1.08 21.14 -17.35
N ALA A 67 1.40 19.86 -17.11
CA ALA A 67 0.45 18.84 -16.70
C ALA A 67 -0.20 19.19 -15.35
N GLU A 68 0.56 19.79 -14.43
CA GLU A 68 0.01 20.25 -13.15
C GLU A 68 -0.95 21.44 -13.34
N GLY A 69 -0.60 22.39 -14.21
CA GLY A 69 -1.49 23.50 -14.58
C GLY A 69 -2.77 23.05 -15.29
N GLU A 70 -2.66 22.04 -16.15
CA GLU A 70 -3.77 21.41 -16.86
C GLU A 70 -4.65 20.52 -15.97
N SER A 71 -4.06 19.84 -14.98
CA SER A 71 -4.78 18.99 -14.05
C SER A 71 -5.85 19.77 -13.26
N LYS A 72 -5.57 21.05 -12.98
CA LYS A 72 -6.43 22.00 -12.27
C LYS A 72 -7.55 22.57 -13.15
N LYS A 73 -7.51 22.34 -14.47
CA LYS A 73 -8.54 22.79 -15.41
C LYS A 73 -9.62 21.71 -15.62
N PRO A 74 -10.89 22.11 -15.83
CA PRO A 74 -11.94 21.19 -16.24
C PRO A 74 -11.61 20.58 -17.61
N LEU A 75 -11.97 19.30 -17.79
CA LEU A 75 -11.61 18.47 -18.95
C LEU A 75 -11.86 19.14 -20.31
N GLN A 76 -12.89 19.98 -20.41
CA GLN A 76 -13.31 20.65 -21.64
C GLN A 76 -12.37 21.77 -22.09
N VAL A 77 -11.53 22.28 -21.19
CA VAL A 77 -10.60 23.41 -21.45
C VAL A 77 -9.16 22.93 -21.45
N ARG A 78 -8.94 21.60 -21.30
CA ARG A 78 -7.60 21.06 -21.29
C ARG A 78 -6.96 21.16 -22.67
N ARG A 79 -5.69 21.50 -22.70
CA ARG A 79 -4.89 21.64 -23.93
C ARG A 79 -3.82 20.55 -23.98
N ASP A 80 -3.47 20.15 -25.20
CA ASP A 80 -2.35 19.24 -25.42
C ASP A 80 -1.02 19.96 -25.21
N PHE A 81 -0.02 19.22 -24.70
CA PHE A 81 1.32 19.74 -24.50
C PHE A 81 1.99 20.01 -25.85
N GLN A 82 2.36 21.26 -26.10
CA GLN A 82 3.18 21.66 -27.25
C GLN A 82 4.60 21.90 -26.72
N GLY A 83 5.46 20.89 -26.89
CA GLY A 83 6.83 20.85 -26.36
C GLY A 83 7.83 21.66 -27.18
#